data_AF-A0A6G3CZR4-F1
#
_entry.id   AF-A0A6G3CZR4-F1
#
_cell.length_a   1.000
_cell.length_b   1.000
_cell.length_c   1.000
_cell.angle_alpha   90.00
_cell.angle_beta   90.00
_cell.angle_gamma   90.00
#
_symmetry.space_group_name_H-M   'P 1'
#
loop_
_entity.id
_entity.type
_entity.pdbx_description
1 polymer ?
#
loop_
_entity_poly.entity_id
_entity_poly.type
_entity_poly.pdbx_seq_one_letter_code
_entity_poly.pdbx_strand_id
1 'polypeptide(L)' 'TAMVFGELYRHGAEWKFRAVGQGYASGLSGIVADFGVSL' A
#
# COMPACT_ATOMS: atom_id res chain seq x y z
N THR A 1 4.33 10.35 9.55
CA THR A 1 3.13 9.49 9.63
C THR A 1 2.71 9.13 8.23
N ALA A 2 2.43 7.87 7.92
CA ALA A 2 1.98 7.42 6.59
C ALA A 2 0.76 6.51 6.72
N MET A 3 -0.05 6.41 5.67
CA MET A 3 -1.25 5.58 5.65
C MET A 3 -1.42 4.92 4.27
N VAL A 4 -1.77 3.64 4.25
CA VAL A 4 -2.26 2.98 3.04
C VAL A 4 -3.75 3.28 2.93
N PHE A 5 -4.11 4.12 1.96
CA PHE A 5 -5.49 4.52 1.70
C PHE A 5 -6.31 3.37 1.10
N GLY A 6 -5.72 2.62 0.17
CA GLY A 6 -6.34 1.47 -0.44
C GLY A 6 -5.42 0.77 -1.42
N GLU A 7 -5.86 -0.39 -1.87
CA GLU A 7 -5.15 -1.28 -2.77
C GLU A 7 -5.94 -1.43 -4.06
N LEU A 8 -5.28 -1.25 -5.20
CA LEU A 8 -5.81 -1.63 -6.49
C LEU A 8 -5.24 -3.01 -6.84
N TYR A 9 -6.10 -4.01 -6.98
CA TYR A 9 -5.68 -5.38 -7.29
C TYR A 9 -6.38 -5.89 -8.54
N ARG A 10 -5.71 -6.82 -9.24
CA ARG A 10 -6.25 -7.43 -10.44
C ARG A 10 -7.09 -8.64 -10.08
N HIS A 11 -8.33 -8.66 -10.56
CA HIS A 11 -9.26 -9.76 -10.35
C HIS A 11 -9.67 -10.32 -11.72
N GLY A 12 -8.89 -11.27 -12.22
CA GLY A 12 -9.02 -11.77 -13.58
C GLY A 12 -8.54 -10.74 -14.60
N ALA A 13 -9.40 -10.36 -15.54
CA ALA A 13 -9.10 -9.35 -16.54
C ALA A 13 -9.31 -7.90 -16.05
N GLU A 14 -9.96 -7.73 -14.90
CA GLU A 14 -10.41 -6.43 -14.39
C GLU A 14 -9.57 -5.94 -13.21
N TRP A 15 -9.61 -4.63 -12.98
CA TRP A 15 -9.03 -4.00 -11.80
C TRP A 15 -10.11 -3.70 -10.77
N LYS A 16 -9.83 -4.03 -9.51
CA LYS A 16 -10.73 -3.77 -8.38
C LYS A 16 -10.01 -2.98 -7.30
N PHE A 17 -10.71 -2.02 -6.72
CA PHE A 17 -10.21 -1.20 -5.63
C PHE A 17 -10.72 -1.73 -4.29
N ARG A 18 -9.84 -1.81 -3.29
CA ARG A 18 -10.16 -2.13 -1.90
C ARG A 18 -9.69 -1.00 -1.01
N ALA A 19 -10.62 -0.37 -0.29
CA ALA A 19 -10.26 0.56 0.78
C ALA A 19 -9.65 -0.22 1.97
N VAL A 20 -8.51 0.24 2.47
CA VAL A 20 -7.78 -0.42 3.57
C VAL A 20 -7.73 0.49 4.80
N GLY A 21 -7.24 1.73 4.66
CA GLY A 21 -7.19 2.69 5.77
C GLY A 21 -6.25 2.30 6.91
N GLN A 22 -5.15 1.61 6.62
CA GLN A 22 -4.19 1.16 7.64
C GLN A 22 -3.07 2.20 7.83
N GLY A 23 -2.93 2.70 9.07
CA GLY A 23 -1.86 3.61 9.45
C GLY A 23 -0.53 2.89 9.67
N TYR A 24 0.56 3.46 9.15
CA TYR A 24 1.92 3.00 9.37
C TYR A 24 2.62 3.93 10.37
N ALA A 25 2.82 3.41 11.59
CA ALA A 25 3.52 4.13 12.66
C ALA A 25 5.00 4.41 12.31
N SER A 26 5.61 3.57 11.46
CA SER A 26 6.97 3.72 10.94
C SER A 26 7.12 4.76 9.81
N GLY A 27 6.01 5.33 9.31
CA GLY A 27 6.06 6.33 8.24
C GLY A 27 6.43 5.76 6.86
N LEU A 28 6.84 6.62 5.94
CA LEU A 28 7.13 6.27 4.53
C LEU A 28 8.28 5.27 4.40
N SER A 29 9.27 5.31 5.30
CA SER A 29 10.42 4.41 5.29
C SER A 29 10.04 2.94 5.54
N GLY A 30 9.01 2.67 6.37
CA GLY A 30 8.48 1.31 6.56
C GLY A 30 7.79 0.78 5.31
N ILE A 31 7.06 1.64 4.60
CA ILE A 31 6.39 1.28 3.33
C ILE A 31 7.43 0.99 2.25
N VAL A 32 8.49 1.79 2.15
CA VAL A 32 9.57 1.59 1.17
C VAL A 32 10.31 0.27 1.38
N ALA A 33 10.58 -0.10 2.64
CA ALA A 33 11.22 -1.37 2.98
C ALA A 33 10.33 -2.58 2.67
N ASP A 34 9.03 -2.52 2.99
CA ASP A 34 8.10 -3.64 2.77
C ASP A 34 7.77 -3.85 1.28
N PHE A 35 7.78 -2.79 0.46
CA PHE A 35 7.52 -2.88 -0.98
C PHE A 35 8.78 -3.09 -1.85
N GLY A 36 9.96 -3.27 -1.23
CA GLY A 36 11.20 -3.63 -1.93
C GLY A 36 11.76 -2.54 -2.84
N VAL A 37 11.39 -1.27 -2.61
CA VAL A 37 11.94 -0.15 -3.37
C VAL A 37 13.31 0.19 -2.79
N SER A 38 14.37 0.00 -3.58
CA SER A 38 15.69 0.51 -3.22
C SER A 38 15.66 2.04 -3.29
N LEU A 39 16.04 2.71 -2.21
CA LEU A 39 16.20 4.17 -2.15
C LEU A 39 17.32 4.65 -3.07
#